data_AF-A0A9D6MR77-F1
#
_entry.id   AF-A0A9D6MR77-F1
#
_cell.length_a   1.000
_cell.length_b   1.000
_cell.length_c   1.000
_cell.angle_alpha   90.00
_cell.angle_beta   90.00
_cell.angle_gamma   90.00
#
_symmetry.space_group_name_H-M   'P 1'
#
loop_
_entity.id
_entity.type
_entity.pdbx_description
1 polymer ?
#
loop_
_entity_poly.entity_id
_entity_poly.type
_entity_poly.pdbx_seq_one_letter_code
_entity_poly.pdbx_strand_id
1 'polypeptide(L)'
;MTDCPLCRPEKETVLWSDARCRVILVDDPDYAGFCRVIWQQHAKEMTDLVEADRARFMAVVFAVEQVLRALMNPDKINLASLGNQVPHLHWHVIPRFA
;
A
#
# COMPACT_ATOMS: atom_id res chain seq x y z
N MET A 1 2.56 17.05 9.78
CA MET A 1 2.51 15.70 10.39
C MET A 1 1.23 15.48 11.20
N THR A 2 0.76 16.48 11.95
CA THR A 2 -0.48 16.42 12.77
C THR A 2 -1.76 16.12 11.97
N ASP A 3 -1.85 16.52 10.70
CA ASP A 3 -3.02 16.28 9.84
C ASP A 3 -2.78 15.26 8.72
N CYS A 4 -1.79 14.36 8.86
CA CYS A 4 -1.60 13.32 7.86
C CYS A 4 -2.65 12.22 8.02
N PRO A 5 -3.51 11.96 7.02
CA PRO A 5 -4.56 10.94 7.12
C PRO A 5 -4.00 9.52 7.24
N LEU A 6 -2.76 9.27 6.80
CA LEU A 6 -2.12 7.96 6.94
C LEU A 6 -1.44 7.75 8.30
N CYS A 7 -1.12 8.84 9.01
CA CYS A 7 -0.69 8.80 10.42
C CYS A 7 -1.88 8.66 11.38
N ARG A 8 -3.05 9.19 11.00
CA ARG A 8 -4.30 9.17 11.79
C ARG A 8 -5.42 8.63 10.91
N PRO A 9 -5.40 7.33 10.59
CA PRO A 9 -6.40 6.74 9.71
C PRO A 9 -7.78 6.76 10.36
N GLU A 10 -8.78 7.15 9.58
CA GLU A 10 -10.19 7.07 9.97
C GLU A 10 -10.84 5.95 9.17
N LYS A 11 -11.22 4.86 9.84
CA LYS A 11 -11.93 3.70 9.28
C LYS A 11 -11.21 3.03 8.08
N GLU A 12 -10.14 2.31 8.38
CA GLU A 12 -9.48 1.43 7.40
C GLU A 12 -9.84 -0.04 7.65
N THR A 13 -10.01 -0.81 6.57
CA THR A 13 -10.11 -2.28 6.64
C THR A 13 -8.70 -2.87 6.58
N VAL A 14 -8.10 -3.14 7.74
CA VAL A 14 -6.74 -3.71 7.84
C VAL A 14 -6.79 -5.21 7.57
N LEU A 15 -6.05 -5.66 6.55
CA LEU A 15 -5.91 -7.07 6.19
C LEU A 15 -4.72 -7.74 6.89
N TRP A 16 -3.65 -6.98 7.10
CA TRP A 16 -2.42 -7.44 7.74
C TRP A 16 -1.58 -6.26 8.23
N SER A 17 -0.79 -6.44 9.29
CA SER A 17 0.19 -5.45 9.73
C SER A 17 1.36 -6.10 10.48
N ASP A 18 2.49 -5.40 10.51
CA ASP A 18 3.59 -5.66 11.44
C ASP A 18 3.99 -4.37 12.19
N ALA A 19 5.23 -4.26 12.67
CA ALA A 19 5.72 -3.05 13.34
C ALA A 19 6.09 -1.89 12.38
N ARG A 20 6.19 -2.14 11.07
CA ARG A 20 6.76 -1.23 10.08
C ARG A 20 5.74 -0.75 9.06
N CYS A 21 4.84 -1.62 8.62
CA CYS A 21 3.80 -1.27 7.65
C CYS A 21 2.48 -2.00 7.93
N ARG A 22 1.44 -1.59 7.22
CA ARG A 22 0.13 -2.26 7.21
C ARG A 22 -0.39 -2.38 5.78
N VAL A 23 -1.20 -3.41 5.53
CA VAL A 23 -1.93 -3.62 4.29
C VAL A 23 -3.40 -3.40 4.58
N ILE A 24 -4.04 -2.53 3.79
CA ILE A 24 -5.46 -2.26 3.89
C ILE A 24 -6.16 -2.60 2.58
N LEU A 25 -7.42 -2.98 2.68
CA LEU A 25 -8.35 -2.98 1.55
C LEU A 25 -8.93 -1.57 1.40
N VAL A 26 -8.85 -1.02 0.19
CA VAL A 26 -9.47 0.25 -0.17
C VAL A 26 -10.93 -0.03 -0.55
N ASP A 27 -11.84 0.70 0.08
CA ASP A 27 -13.27 0.65 -0.23
C ASP A 27 -13.56 1.55 -1.44
N ASP A 28 -13.29 1.02 -2.63
CA ASP A 28 -13.56 1.67 -3.91
C ASP A 28 -14.37 0.70 -4.79
N PRO A 29 -15.64 1.02 -5.11
CA PRO A 29 -16.53 0.12 -5.84
C PRO A 29 -16.07 -0.16 -7.27
N ASP A 30 -15.25 0.72 -7.86
CA ASP A 30 -14.74 0.56 -9.22
C ASP A 30 -13.48 -0.33 -9.28
N TYR A 31 -12.86 -0.59 -8.11
CA TYR A 31 -11.59 -1.33 -8.02
C TYR A 31 -11.63 -2.43 -6.97
N ALA A 32 -12.33 -3.52 -7.29
CA ALA A 32 -12.35 -4.73 -6.46
C ALA A 32 -10.93 -5.22 -6.16
N GLY A 33 -10.61 -5.45 -4.88
CA GLY A 33 -9.30 -5.96 -4.45
C GLY A 33 -8.18 -4.92 -4.45
N PHE A 34 -8.49 -3.63 -4.60
CA PHE A 34 -7.50 -2.56 -4.45
C PHE A 34 -6.94 -2.55 -3.02
N CYS A 35 -5.66 -2.89 -2.90
CA CYS A 35 -4.93 -2.79 -1.64
C CYS A 35 -4.00 -1.57 -1.60
N ARG A 36 -3.77 -1.05 -0.40
CA ARG A 36 -2.64 -0.16 -0.12
C ARG A 36 -1.70 -0.79 0.91
N VAL A 37 -0.40 -0.68 0.66
CA VAL A 37 0.64 -1.00 1.64
C VAL A 37 1.21 0.31 2.16
N ILE A 38 1.03 0.59 3.45
CA ILE A 38 1.29 1.91 4.05
C ILE A 38 2.40 1.76 5.09
N TRP A 39 3.47 2.55 4.95
CA TRP A 39 4.52 2.63 5.97
C TRP A 39 3.95 3.28 7.23
N GLN A 40 4.26 2.80 8.43
CA GLN A 40 3.63 3.33 9.65
C GLN A 40 4.18 4.68 10.07
N GLN A 41 5.52 4.84 10.04
CA GLN A 41 6.14 6.13 10.34
C GLN A 41 5.92 7.10 9.18
N HIS A 42 5.76 8.38 9.48
CA HIS A 42 5.69 9.38 8.43
C HIS A 42 7.06 9.52 7.74
N ALA A 43 7.13 9.09 6.49
CA ALA A 43 8.28 9.27 5.60
C ALA A 43 7.73 9.66 4.23
N LYS A 44 8.42 10.56 3.52
CA LYS A 44 7.91 11.11 2.27
C LYS A 44 8.33 10.24 1.09
N GLU A 45 9.62 9.97 0.98
CA GLU A 45 10.20 9.28 -0.15
C GLU A 45 10.73 7.90 0.24
N MET A 46 10.74 6.95 -0.71
CA MET A 46 11.33 5.63 -0.48
C MET A 46 12.82 5.77 -0.13
N THR A 47 13.48 6.80 -0.67
CA THR A 47 14.87 7.13 -0.41
C THR A 47 15.13 7.72 0.98
N ASP A 48 14.09 8.08 1.73
CA ASP A 48 14.22 8.51 3.13
C ASP A 48 14.36 7.31 4.08
N LEU A 49 13.98 6.11 3.64
CA LEU A 49 14.16 4.87 4.40
C LEU A 49 15.58 4.33 4.22
N VAL A 50 16.09 3.60 5.21
CA VAL A 50 17.31 2.79 5.05
C VAL A 50 17.05 1.63 4.09
N GLU A 51 18.09 1.13 3.43
CA GLU A 51 17.96 0.10 2.39
C GLU A 51 17.22 -1.16 2.87
N ALA A 52 17.49 -1.61 4.09
CA ALA A 52 16.81 -2.76 4.68
C ALA A 52 15.29 -2.53 4.82
N ASP A 53 14.86 -1.33 5.20
CA ASP A 53 13.45 -0.97 5.32
C ASP A 53 12.79 -0.85 3.93
N ARG A 54 13.51 -0.33 2.92
CA ARG A 54 13.02 -0.32 1.52
C ARG A 54 12.77 -1.73 1.01
N ALA A 55 13.74 -2.63 1.21
CA ALA A 55 13.65 -4.02 0.78
C ALA A 55 12.49 -4.73 1.49
N ARG A 56 12.36 -4.55 2.80
CA ARG A 56 11.24 -5.09 3.59
C ARG A 56 9.89 -4.58 3.09
N PHE A 57 9.77 -3.27 2.84
CA PHE A 57 8.52 -2.66 2.40
C PHE A 57 8.10 -3.17 1.02
N MET A 58 9.04 -3.25 0.07
CA MET A 58 8.79 -3.82 -1.26
C MET A 58 8.46 -5.32 -1.21
N ALA A 59 9.08 -6.09 -0.31
CA ALA A 59 8.71 -7.49 -0.13
C ALA A 59 7.23 -7.66 0.27
N VAL A 60 6.68 -6.75 1.10
CA VAL A 60 5.25 -6.76 1.42
C VAL A 60 4.41 -6.39 0.19
N VAL A 61 4.80 -5.37 -0.57
CA VAL A 61 4.12 -4.98 -1.82
C VAL A 61 4.02 -6.16 -2.79
N PHE A 62 5.13 -6.88 -3.03
CA PHE A 62 5.15 -8.03 -3.93
C PHE A 62 4.41 -9.25 -3.38
N ALA A 63 4.33 -9.41 -2.05
CA ALA A 63 3.51 -10.45 -1.44
C ALA A 63 2.01 -10.16 -1.69
N VAL A 64 1.57 -8.92 -1.51
CA VAL A 64 0.19 -8.50 -1.80
C VAL A 64 -0.13 -8.67 -3.28
N GLU A 65 0.78 -8.28 -4.19
CA GLU A 65 0.63 -8.53 -5.63
C GLU A 65 0.39 -10.02 -5.92
N GLN A 66 1.23 -10.92 -5.39
CA GLN A 66 1.11 -12.36 -5.64
C GLN A 66 -0.22 -12.92 -5.14
N VAL A 67 -0.66 -12.50 -3.94
CA VAL A 67 -1.95 -12.92 -3.38
C VAL A 67 -3.11 -12.45 -4.26
N LEU A 68 -3.11 -11.18 -4.69
CA LEU A 68 -4.16 -10.65 -5.56
C LEU A 68 -4.18 -11.36 -6.92
N ARG A 69 -3.01 -11.67 -7.49
CA ARG A 69 -2.93 -12.46 -8.73
C ARG A 69 -3.53 -13.84 -8.57
N ALA A 70 -3.21 -14.52 -7.47
CA ALA A 70 -3.70 -15.88 -7.21
C ALA A 70 -5.21 -15.93 -6.92
N LEU A 71 -5.73 -14.96 -6.16
CA LEU A 71 -7.14 -14.94 -5.75
C LEU A 71 -8.08 -14.43 -6.83
N MET A 72 -7.61 -13.48 -7.65
CA MET A 72 -8.50 -12.70 -8.52
C MET A 72 -8.24 -12.89 -10.01
N ASN A 73 -7.13 -13.51 -10.40
CA ASN A 73 -6.72 -13.71 -11.79
C ASN A 73 -6.91 -12.45 -12.69
N PRO A 74 -6.34 -11.28 -12.30
CA PRO A 74 -6.46 -10.06 -13.08
C PRO A 74 -5.60 -10.10 -14.35
N ASP A 75 -5.99 -9.34 -15.36
CA ASP A 75 -5.20 -9.16 -16.59
C ASP A 75 -3.88 -8.44 -16.31
N LYS A 76 -3.87 -7.51 -15.35
CA LYS A 76 -2.68 -6.76 -14.95
C LYS A 76 -2.74 -6.29 -13.50
N ILE A 77 -1.58 -6.23 -12.84
CA ILE A 77 -1.40 -5.48 -11.59
C ILE A 77 -0.74 -4.13 -11.88
N ASN A 78 -1.26 -3.06 -11.28
CA ASN A 78 -0.60 -1.76 -11.21
C ASN A 78 0.03 -1.57 -9.83
N LEU A 79 1.30 -1.17 -9.81
CA LEU A 79 2.03 -0.78 -8.60
C LEU A 79 2.43 0.68 -8.72
N ALA A 80 2.07 1.51 -7.73
CA ALA A 80 2.44 2.92 -7.74
C ALA A 80 2.62 3.49 -6.33
N SER A 81 3.69 4.27 -6.14
CA SER A 81 3.85 5.19 -5.02
C SER A 81 3.92 6.60 -5.60
N LEU A 82 2.84 7.38 -5.44
CA LEU A 82 2.72 8.73 -6.00
C LEU A 82 2.99 9.80 -4.94
N GLY A 83 2.15 9.86 -3.90
CA GLY A 83 2.36 10.75 -2.75
C GLY A 83 2.12 12.25 -2.99
N ASN A 84 1.62 12.68 -4.16
CA ASN A 84 1.46 14.11 -4.48
C ASN A 84 0.50 14.87 -3.54
N GLN A 85 -0.62 14.24 -3.17
CA GLN A 85 -1.63 14.85 -2.27
C GLN A 85 -1.36 14.51 -0.79
N VAL A 86 -0.90 13.28 -0.53
CA VAL A 86 -0.54 12.81 0.80
C VAL A 86 0.91 12.32 0.74
N PRO A 87 1.90 13.17 1.08
CA PRO A 87 3.33 12.86 0.99
C PRO A 87 3.78 11.97 2.16
N HIS A 88 3.14 10.81 2.27
CA HIS A 88 3.44 9.75 3.23
C HIS A 88 3.52 8.45 2.44
N LEU A 89 4.59 7.70 2.61
CA LEU A 89 4.86 6.46 1.88
C LEU A 89 3.71 5.45 1.94
N HIS A 90 3.12 5.22 0.78
CA HIS A 90 2.16 4.15 0.54
C HIS A 90 2.23 3.68 -0.91
N TRP A 91 2.09 2.37 -1.10
CA TRP A 91 2.00 1.74 -2.41
C TRP A 91 0.58 1.33 -2.71
N HIS A 92 0.12 1.64 -3.91
CA HIS A 92 -1.13 1.16 -4.47
C HIS A 92 -0.85 -0.17 -5.17
N VAL A 93 -1.63 -1.20 -4.87
CA VAL A 93 -1.56 -2.51 -5.51
C VAL A 93 -2.95 -2.82 -6.07
N ILE A 94 -3.11 -2.64 -7.39
CA ILE A 94 -4.42 -2.59 -8.03
C ILE A 94 -4.53 -3.71 -9.07
N PRO A 95 -5.42 -4.70 -8.89
CA PRO A 95 -5.78 -5.65 -9.93
C PRO A 95 -6.69 -4.99 -10.98
N ARG A 96 -6.40 -5.22 -12.26
CA ARG A 96 -7.09 -4.63 -13.41
C ARG A 96 -7.69 -5.73 -14.29
N PHE A 97 -8.88 -5.46 -14.80
CA PHE A 97 -9.68 -6.35 -15.65
C PHE A 97 -10.12 -5.59 -16.91
N ALA A 98 -10.28 -6.32 -18.03
CA ALA A 98 -10.78 -5.81 -19.31
C ALA A 98 -12.30 -5.62 -19.36
#